data_AF-A0A9W9RB86-F1
#
_entry.id   AF-A0A9W9RB86-F1
#
_cell.length_a   1.000
_cell.length_b   1.000
_cell.length_c   1.000
_cell.angle_alpha   90.00
_cell.angle_beta   90.00
_cell.angle_gamma   90.00
#
_symmetry.space_group_name_H-M   'P 1'
#
loop_
_entity.id
_entity.type
_entity.pdbx_description
1 polymer ?
#
loop_
_entity_poly.entity_id
_entity_poly.type
_entity_poly.pdbx_seq_one_letter_code
_entity_poly.pdbx_strand_id
1 'polypeptide(L)'
;MRLNILWISMTFALQAMAALSQSGLQKRYPTGSFSILAYGVASEGMNVFYSDGLAYVGDSSQWVSGSVTTDVTFVFQNSRIIATATNKDYTFDADTFLYIRPTPNQVLPVGFTGNDVDTPDDAKADQFLFYGRYLMWQNENGLLCDSFRLKETDVGDVYQLYWDTSNLYPPGFLTPTVRSSV
;
A
#
# COMPACT_ATOMS: atom_id res chain seq x y z
N MET A 1 15.40 70.35 -34.53
CA MET A 1 14.87 68.97 -34.56
C MET A 1 14.01 68.79 -33.31
N ARG A 2 12.70 68.61 -33.45
CA ARG A 2 11.74 68.54 -32.32
C ARG A 2 11.69 67.11 -31.76
N LEU A 3 11.82 66.95 -30.44
CA LEU A 3 11.75 65.66 -29.76
C LEU A 3 10.34 65.50 -29.16
N ASN A 4 9.56 64.54 -29.65
CA ASN A 4 8.22 64.20 -29.14
C ASN A 4 8.37 63.03 -28.15
N ILE A 5 7.99 63.23 -26.88
CA ILE A 5 8.00 62.17 -25.85
C ILE A 5 6.58 61.59 -25.76
N LEU A 6 6.41 60.36 -26.25
CA LEU A 6 5.20 59.56 -26.05
C LEU A 6 5.28 58.84 -24.70
N TRP A 7 4.33 59.12 -23.81
CA TRP A 7 4.19 58.43 -22.53
C TRP A 7 3.41 57.14 -22.72
N ILE A 8 4.06 55.99 -22.55
CA ILE A 8 3.40 54.69 -22.52
C ILE A 8 2.99 54.43 -21.07
N SER A 9 1.68 54.43 -20.81
CA SER A 9 1.12 54.04 -19.51
C SER A 9 1.06 52.52 -19.44
N MET A 10 1.90 51.91 -18.61
CA MET A 10 1.95 50.45 -18.42
C MET A 10 1.03 50.07 -17.26
N THR A 11 -0.12 49.45 -17.56
CA THR A 11 -1.09 49.00 -16.56
C THR A 11 -0.63 47.68 -15.96
N PHE A 12 -0.32 47.66 -14.66
CA PHE A 12 -0.02 46.43 -13.92
C PHE A 12 -1.32 45.71 -13.58
N ALA A 13 -1.59 44.57 -14.23
CA ALA A 13 -2.65 43.66 -13.82
C ALA A 13 -2.14 42.80 -12.65
N LEU A 14 -2.65 43.06 -11.43
CA LEU A 14 -2.37 42.24 -10.25
C LEU A 14 -3.24 40.98 -10.32
N GLN A 15 -2.67 39.86 -10.77
CA GLN A 15 -3.35 38.56 -10.69
C GLN A 15 -3.33 38.07 -9.24
N ALA A 16 -4.51 37.98 -8.62
CA ALA A 16 -4.67 37.33 -7.34
C ALA A 16 -4.43 35.82 -7.52
N MET A 17 -3.35 35.30 -6.93
CA MET A 17 -3.18 33.85 -6.78
C MET A 17 -4.21 33.37 -5.77
N ALA A 18 -5.20 32.59 -6.23
CA ALA A 18 -6.04 31.82 -5.34
C ALA A 18 -5.16 30.79 -4.63
N ALA A 19 -4.92 30.98 -3.33
CA ALA A 19 -4.27 29.98 -2.51
C ALA A 19 -5.19 28.76 -2.42
N LEU A 20 -4.81 27.68 -3.12
CA LEU A 20 -5.41 26.37 -2.88
C LEU A 20 -5.18 26.04 -1.40
N SER A 21 -6.26 26.00 -0.62
CA SER A 21 -6.20 25.55 0.76
C SER A 21 -5.79 24.08 0.75
N GLN A 22 -4.49 23.84 0.93
CA GLN A 22 -3.94 22.50 1.02
C GLN A 22 -4.38 21.93 2.37
N SER A 23 -5.47 21.16 2.37
CA SER A 23 -5.87 20.36 3.52
C SER A 23 -4.67 19.50 3.92
N GLY A 24 -4.14 19.73 5.13
CA GLY A 24 -3.01 18.95 5.64
C GLY A 24 -3.35 17.45 5.63
N LEU A 25 -2.37 16.61 5.31
CA LEU A 25 -2.51 15.16 5.40
C LEU A 25 -2.88 14.79 6.84
N GLN A 26 -4.10 14.27 7.04
CA GLN A 26 -4.55 13.80 8.34
C GLN A 26 -4.44 12.28 8.40
N LYS A 27 -3.94 11.78 9.55
CA LYS A 27 -4.08 10.36 9.89
C LYS A 27 -5.57 10.06 10.00
N ARG A 28 -6.05 9.13 9.18
CA ARG A 28 -7.44 8.69 9.18
C ARG A 28 -7.42 7.19 9.07
N TYR A 29 -7.80 6.52 10.16
CA TYR A 29 -7.82 5.08 10.20
C TYR A 29 -9.15 4.57 9.62
N PRO A 30 -9.13 3.50 8.81
CA PRO A 30 -10.36 2.84 8.40
C PRO A 30 -11.10 2.33 9.64
N THR A 31 -12.42 2.46 9.62
CA THR A 31 -13.31 1.97 10.68
C THR A 31 -14.15 0.82 10.15
N GLY A 32 -14.22 -0.28 10.89
CA GLY A 32 -14.87 -1.51 10.43
C GLY A 32 -13.97 -2.32 9.49
N SER A 33 -14.59 -3.27 8.78
CA SER A 33 -13.90 -4.13 7.82
C SER A 33 -13.66 -3.42 6.48
N PHE A 34 -12.49 -3.65 5.89
CA PHE A 34 -12.10 -3.08 4.59
C PHE A 34 -11.25 -4.07 3.77
N SER A 35 -11.00 -3.73 2.51
CA SER A 35 -10.05 -4.44 1.64
C SER A 35 -8.80 -3.58 1.44
N ILE A 36 -7.64 -4.22 1.30
CA ILE A 36 -6.42 -3.54 0.84
C ILE A 36 -6.33 -3.69 -0.67
N LEU A 37 -6.12 -2.58 -1.37
CA LEU A 37 -6.13 -2.48 -2.82
C LEU A 37 -4.78 -1.95 -3.31
N ALA A 38 -4.19 -2.60 -4.31
CA ALA A 38 -3.01 -2.13 -5.01
C ALA A 38 -3.40 -1.47 -6.33
N TYR A 39 -3.07 -0.18 -6.47
CA TYR A 39 -3.34 0.63 -7.66
C TYR A 39 -2.07 0.85 -8.50
N GLY A 40 -2.25 1.12 -9.79
CA GLY A 40 -1.16 1.52 -10.70
C GLY A 40 -0.54 0.37 -11.49
N VAL A 41 -1.10 -0.83 -11.38
CA VAL A 41 -0.70 -2.03 -12.12
C VAL A 41 -1.79 -2.59 -13.04
N ALA A 42 -3.05 -2.24 -12.78
CA ALA A 42 -4.22 -2.53 -13.61
C ALA A 42 -5.09 -1.27 -13.76
N SER A 43 -6.15 -1.34 -14.57
CA SER A 43 -7.11 -0.24 -14.76
C SER A 43 -7.85 0.13 -13.46
N GLU A 44 -8.03 -0.85 -12.57
CA GLU A 44 -8.65 -0.70 -11.26
C GLU A 44 -7.70 -1.15 -10.14
N GLY A 45 -8.06 -0.87 -8.89
CA GLY A 45 -7.31 -1.36 -7.74
C GLY A 45 -7.58 -2.85 -7.55
N MET A 46 -6.51 -3.65 -7.46
CA MET A 46 -6.62 -5.10 -7.26
C MET A 46 -6.54 -5.46 -5.77
N ASN A 47 -7.35 -6.42 -5.34
CA ASN A 47 -7.42 -6.84 -3.93
C ASN A 47 -6.18 -7.60 -3.50
N VAL A 48 -5.74 -7.36 -2.26
CA VAL A 48 -4.81 -8.25 -1.55
C VAL A 48 -5.56 -9.50 -1.10
N PHE A 49 -5.01 -10.67 -1.36
CA PHE A 49 -5.51 -11.97 -0.91
C PHE A 49 -4.42 -12.82 -0.25
N TYR A 50 -4.83 -13.86 0.47
CA TYR A 50 -3.95 -14.80 1.15
C TYR A 50 -3.73 -16.06 0.31
N SER A 51 -2.48 -16.51 0.23
CA SER A 51 -2.15 -17.87 -0.21
C SER A 51 -0.97 -18.41 0.58
N ASP A 52 -1.15 -19.52 1.28
CA ASP A 52 -0.11 -20.24 2.03
C ASP A 52 0.79 -19.33 2.89
N GLY A 53 0.19 -18.35 3.58
CA GLY A 53 0.91 -17.43 4.47
C GLY A 53 1.50 -16.20 3.80
N LEU A 54 1.41 -16.08 2.48
CA LEU A 54 1.95 -14.97 1.72
C LEU A 54 0.83 -14.08 1.16
N ALA A 55 1.15 -12.80 0.98
CA ALA A 55 0.24 -11.82 0.41
C ALA A 55 0.41 -11.73 -1.11
N TYR A 56 -0.71 -11.90 -1.80
CA TYR A 56 -0.81 -11.75 -3.25
C TYR A 56 -1.82 -10.66 -3.59
N VAL A 57 -1.81 -10.21 -4.83
CA VAL A 57 -2.67 -9.16 -5.37
C VAL A 57 -3.26 -9.63 -6.69
N GLY A 58 -4.58 -9.54 -6.82
CA GLY A 58 -5.29 -9.96 -8.02
C GLY A 58 -6.62 -10.64 -7.70
N ASP A 59 -7.06 -11.52 -8.59
CA ASP A 59 -8.19 -12.43 -8.38
C ASP A 59 -7.69 -13.75 -7.78
N SER A 60 -8.06 -14.02 -6.53
CA SER A 60 -7.63 -15.22 -5.81
C SER A 60 -8.13 -16.52 -6.46
N SER A 61 -9.23 -16.48 -7.21
CA SER A 61 -9.77 -17.65 -7.92
C SER A 61 -8.88 -18.13 -9.07
N GLN A 62 -8.00 -17.26 -9.57
CA GLN A 62 -7.03 -17.60 -10.63
C GLN A 62 -5.76 -18.22 -10.06
N TRP A 63 -5.51 -18.09 -8.75
CA TRP A 63 -4.30 -18.59 -8.11
C TRP A 63 -4.48 -20.02 -7.58
N VAL A 64 -4.19 -20.99 -8.46
CA VAL A 64 -4.34 -22.43 -8.19
C VAL A 64 -3.09 -23.11 -7.64
N SER A 65 -1.98 -22.37 -7.54
CA SER A 65 -0.68 -22.90 -7.08
C SER A 65 -0.60 -23.03 -5.55
N GLY A 66 -1.49 -22.35 -4.82
CA GLY A 66 -1.56 -22.40 -3.36
C GLY A 66 -2.35 -23.61 -2.84
N SER A 67 -1.93 -24.15 -1.69
CA SER A 67 -2.69 -25.21 -0.99
C SER A 67 -3.92 -24.64 -0.29
N VAL A 68 -3.77 -23.45 0.30
CA VAL A 68 -4.84 -22.66 0.91
C VAL A 68 -4.80 -21.25 0.33
N THR A 69 -5.76 -20.96 -0.55
CA THR A 69 -5.96 -19.63 -1.15
C THR A 69 -7.32 -19.09 -0.75
N THR A 70 -7.37 -17.86 -0.23
CA THR A 70 -8.63 -17.20 0.11
C THR A 70 -8.56 -15.69 -0.04
N ASP A 71 -9.68 -15.10 -0.44
CA ASP A 71 -9.92 -13.68 -0.22
C ASP A 71 -9.92 -13.35 1.26
N VAL A 72 -9.51 -12.13 1.59
CA VAL A 72 -9.42 -11.66 2.97
C VAL A 72 -10.07 -10.29 3.11
N THR A 73 -10.66 -10.07 4.28
CA THR A 73 -11.04 -8.74 4.76
C THR A 73 -10.14 -8.34 5.91
N PHE A 74 -10.00 -7.04 6.11
CA PHE A 74 -9.07 -6.48 7.08
C PHE A 74 -9.78 -5.61 8.11
N VAL A 75 -9.26 -5.62 9.33
CA VAL A 75 -9.60 -4.66 10.38
C VAL A 75 -8.31 -4.03 10.88
N PHE A 76 -8.34 -2.72 11.13
CA PHE A 76 -7.20 -2.00 11.68
C PHE A 76 -7.42 -1.77 13.18
N GLN A 77 -6.49 -2.24 14.00
CA GLN A 77 -6.54 -2.08 15.46
C GLN A 77 -5.12 -1.99 16.03
N ASN A 78 -4.88 -1.02 16.91
CA ASN A 78 -3.61 -0.87 17.63
C ASN A 78 -2.36 -0.90 16.72
N SER A 79 -2.41 -0.21 15.57
CA SER A 79 -1.34 -0.21 14.55
C SER A 79 -1.04 -1.55 13.89
N ARG A 80 -1.98 -2.50 13.96
CA ARG A 80 -1.94 -3.79 13.29
C ARG A 80 -3.06 -3.91 12.28
N ILE A 81 -2.83 -4.72 11.26
CA ILE A 81 -3.79 -5.07 10.22
C ILE A 81 -4.15 -6.53 10.43
N ILE A 82 -5.36 -6.77 10.92
CA ILE A 82 -5.89 -8.09 11.24
C ILE A 82 -6.61 -8.60 10.01
N ALA A 83 -6.24 -9.79 9.54
CA ALA A 83 -6.90 -10.42 8.40
C ALA A 83 -7.98 -11.39 8.87
N THR A 84 -9.05 -11.50 8.09
CA THR A 84 -10.10 -12.50 8.27
C THR A 84 -10.41 -13.10 6.91
N ALA A 85 -10.37 -14.44 6.81
CA ALA A 85 -10.76 -15.13 5.60
C ALA A 85 -12.22 -14.83 5.26
N THR A 86 -12.49 -14.53 4.00
CA THR A 86 -13.85 -14.28 3.51
C THR A 86 -14.55 -15.58 3.10
N ASN A 87 -13.78 -16.63 2.76
CA ASN A 87 -14.32 -17.92 2.39
C ASN A 87 -14.83 -18.68 3.65
N LYS A 88 -15.94 -19.39 3.52
CA LYS A 88 -16.61 -20.09 4.64
C LYS A 88 -15.88 -21.37 5.06
N ASP A 89 -15.06 -21.93 4.19
CA ASP A 89 -14.42 -23.24 4.40
C ASP A 89 -13.04 -23.14 5.08
N TYR A 90 -12.55 -21.91 5.34
CA TYR A 90 -11.30 -21.67 6.03
C TYR A 90 -11.48 -20.56 7.06
N THR A 91 -10.99 -20.78 8.28
CA THR A 91 -11.05 -19.79 9.37
C THR A 91 -9.64 -19.48 9.80
N PHE A 92 -9.31 -18.20 9.81
CA PHE A 92 -8.02 -17.73 10.31
C PHE A 92 -7.96 -17.75 11.84
N ASP A 93 -6.76 -17.99 12.36
CA ASP A 93 -6.47 -17.76 13.77
C ASP A 93 -6.63 -16.28 14.12
N ALA A 94 -6.99 -15.99 15.37
CA ALA A 94 -7.25 -14.63 15.84
C ALA A 94 -6.02 -13.70 15.77
N ASP A 95 -4.82 -14.27 15.69
CA ASP A 95 -3.54 -13.58 15.56
C ASP A 95 -3.01 -13.56 14.12
N THR A 96 -3.89 -13.68 13.13
CA THR A 96 -3.53 -13.51 11.71
C THR A 96 -3.38 -12.04 11.36
N PHE A 97 -2.15 -11.55 11.37
CA PHE A 97 -1.80 -10.18 11.05
C PHE A 97 -1.01 -10.10 9.75
N LEU A 98 -1.27 -9.07 8.95
CA LEU A 98 -0.38 -8.71 7.85
C LEU A 98 0.98 -8.29 8.44
N TYR A 99 2.07 -8.85 7.93
CA TYR A 99 3.43 -8.45 8.30
C TYR A 99 4.22 -8.00 7.08
N ILE A 100 5.15 -7.07 7.31
CA ILE A 100 6.23 -6.73 6.38
C ILE A 100 7.58 -7.19 6.96
N ARG A 101 8.63 -7.22 6.13
CA ARG A 101 10.00 -7.51 6.58
C ARG A 101 10.92 -6.35 6.19
N PRO A 102 11.06 -5.31 7.03
CA PRO A 102 11.82 -4.10 6.73
C PRO A 102 13.34 -4.30 6.92
N THR A 103 13.87 -5.40 6.38
CA THR A 103 15.28 -5.80 6.54
C THR A 103 16.17 -5.05 5.55
N PRO A 104 17.10 -4.18 6.02
CA PRO A 104 17.85 -3.26 5.17
C PRO A 104 18.50 -3.93 3.95
N ASN A 105 18.48 -3.23 2.82
CA ASN A 105 19.09 -3.66 1.56
C ASN A 105 18.41 -4.89 0.92
N GLN A 106 17.16 -5.21 1.29
CA GLN A 106 16.43 -6.37 0.76
C GLN A 106 15.03 -6.01 0.25
N VAL A 107 14.52 -6.86 -0.64
CA VAL A 107 13.12 -6.89 -1.06
C VAL A 107 12.54 -8.23 -0.66
N LEU A 108 11.65 -8.22 0.33
CA LEU A 108 11.16 -9.43 1.00
C LEU A 108 9.65 -9.54 0.89
N PRO A 109 9.10 -10.77 0.83
CA PRO A 109 7.68 -10.96 0.67
C PRO A 109 6.91 -10.45 1.89
N VAL A 110 5.75 -9.85 1.61
CA VAL A 110 4.73 -9.53 2.62
C VAL A 110 3.92 -10.80 2.86
N GLY A 111 3.54 -11.04 4.10
CA GLY A 111 2.82 -12.25 4.47
C GLY A 111 1.90 -12.05 5.66
N PHE A 112 1.47 -13.17 6.21
CA PHE A 112 0.54 -13.24 7.33
C PHE A 112 1.11 -14.11 8.45
N THR A 113 0.86 -13.72 9.70
CA THR A 113 1.19 -14.54 10.87
C THR A 113 0.15 -15.62 11.12
N GLY A 114 0.49 -16.63 11.94
CA GLY A 114 -0.44 -17.69 12.37
C GLY A 114 -0.76 -18.74 11.28
N ASN A 115 -1.84 -19.49 11.46
CA ASN A 115 -2.39 -20.46 10.48
C ASN A 115 -1.42 -21.58 10.07
N ASP A 116 -0.66 -22.12 11.02
CA ASP A 116 0.37 -23.13 10.79
C ASP A 116 1.48 -22.71 9.80
N VAL A 117 1.65 -21.40 9.57
CA VAL A 117 2.73 -20.83 8.77
C VAL A 117 3.83 -20.29 9.67
N ASP A 118 5.07 -20.69 9.39
CA ASP A 118 6.26 -20.16 10.06
C ASP A 118 6.43 -18.66 9.75
N THR A 119 6.20 -17.83 10.76
CA THR A 119 6.44 -16.39 10.68
C THR A 119 7.95 -16.11 10.84
N PRO A 120 8.60 -15.39 9.91
CA PRO A 120 10.02 -15.04 10.04
C PRO A 120 10.32 -14.17 11.26
N ASP A 121 11.47 -14.37 11.91
CA ASP A 121 11.88 -13.61 13.12
C ASP A 121 12.01 -12.09 12.89
N ASP A 122 12.28 -11.67 11.65
CA ASP A 122 12.40 -10.27 11.24
C ASP A 122 11.06 -9.67 10.75
N ALA A 123 9.96 -10.42 10.84
CA ALA A 123 8.63 -9.94 10.51
C ALA A 123 8.16 -8.86 11.49
N LYS A 124 7.59 -7.78 10.94
CA LYS A 124 6.94 -6.69 11.67
C LYS A 124 5.46 -6.63 11.29
N ALA A 125 4.61 -6.91 12.27
CA ALA A 125 3.14 -6.93 12.14
C ALA A 125 2.46 -5.71 12.80
N ASP A 126 3.24 -4.72 13.23
CA ASP A 126 2.80 -3.51 13.90
C ASP A 126 3.37 -2.24 13.25
N GLN A 127 3.07 -1.08 13.83
CA GLN A 127 3.43 0.25 13.33
C GLN A 127 2.83 0.61 11.95
N PHE A 128 1.80 -0.10 11.52
CA PHE A 128 0.99 0.31 10.39
C PHE A 128 0.14 1.53 10.74
N LEU A 129 -0.12 2.35 9.74
CA LEU A 129 -1.00 3.50 9.83
C LEU A 129 -1.57 3.89 8.46
N PHE A 130 -2.58 4.76 8.49
CA PHE A 130 -3.21 5.28 7.29
C PHE A 130 -3.18 6.80 7.25
N TYR A 131 -2.76 7.35 6.11
CA TYR A 131 -2.97 8.76 5.76
C TYR A 131 -4.07 8.85 4.71
N GLY A 132 -5.26 9.31 5.10
CA GLY A 132 -6.45 9.11 4.29
C GLY A 132 -6.67 7.61 4.04
N ARG A 133 -6.57 7.18 2.78
CA ARG A 133 -6.68 5.76 2.38
C ARG A 133 -5.33 5.08 2.18
N TYR A 134 -4.21 5.79 2.27
CA TYR A 134 -2.89 5.25 1.93
C TYR A 134 -2.36 4.41 3.08
N LEU A 135 -2.03 3.15 2.81
CA LEU A 135 -1.40 2.27 3.78
C LEU A 135 0.09 2.59 3.87
N MET A 136 0.56 2.89 5.07
CA MET A 136 1.97 3.17 5.37
C MET A 136 2.43 2.38 6.59
N TRP A 137 3.74 2.26 6.73
CA TRP A 137 4.41 1.74 7.91
C TRP A 137 5.34 2.80 8.48
N GLN A 138 5.37 2.95 9.80
CA GLN A 138 6.29 3.87 10.48
C GLN A 138 7.49 3.10 11.01
N ASN A 139 8.69 3.50 10.59
CA ASN A 139 9.92 2.88 11.09
C ASN A 139 10.30 3.37 12.50
N GLU A 140 11.34 2.76 13.07
CA GLU A 140 11.83 3.08 14.42
C GLU A 140 12.29 4.54 14.58
N ASN A 141 12.68 5.20 13.47
CA ASN A 141 13.05 6.62 13.45
C ASN A 141 11.85 7.57 13.29
N GLY A 142 10.63 7.03 13.25
CA GLY A 142 9.40 7.79 13.06
C GLY A 142 9.11 8.19 11.61
N LEU A 143 9.93 7.75 10.64
CA LEU A 143 9.73 8.02 9.22
C LEU A 143 8.62 7.11 8.66
N LEU A 144 7.83 7.68 7.77
CA LEU A 144 6.73 7.00 7.09
C LEU A 144 7.22 6.39 5.79
N CYS A 145 6.92 5.12 5.59
CA CYS A 145 7.31 4.37 4.40
C CYS A 145 6.06 3.74 3.76
N ASP A 146 6.01 3.76 2.43
CA ASP A 146 5.01 3.08 1.58
C ASP A 146 5.71 2.21 0.53
N SER A 147 6.79 1.53 0.93
CA SER A 147 7.70 0.81 0.05
C SER A 147 7.18 -0.54 -0.48
N PHE A 148 5.87 -0.65 -0.71
CA PHE A 148 5.30 -1.84 -1.31
C PHE A 148 5.77 -2.01 -2.76
N ARG A 149 5.98 -3.27 -3.15
CA ARG A 149 6.34 -3.69 -4.51
C ARG A 149 5.48 -4.87 -4.92
N LEU A 150 5.23 -4.99 -6.22
CA LEU A 150 4.59 -6.16 -6.80
C LEU A 150 5.55 -6.87 -7.74
N LYS A 151 5.55 -8.20 -7.70
CA LYS A 151 6.26 -9.05 -8.66
C LYS A 151 5.24 -9.89 -9.41
N GLU A 152 5.32 -9.89 -10.73
CA GLU A 152 4.49 -10.74 -11.58
C GLU A 152 4.69 -12.22 -11.23
N THR A 153 3.60 -12.96 -11.22
CA THR A 153 3.61 -14.42 -11.16
C THR A 153 3.54 -15.01 -12.56
N ASP A 154 3.42 -16.34 -12.67
CA ASP A 154 3.12 -17.04 -13.91
C ASP A 154 1.65 -16.93 -14.33
N VAL A 155 0.78 -16.42 -13.45
CA VAL A 155 -0.63 -16.14 -13.71
C VAL A 155 -0.82 -14.65 -14.02
N GLY A 156 -1.44 -14.35 -15.17
CA GLY A 156 -1.74 -12.97 -15.57
C GLY A 156 -2.62 -12.26 -14.55
N ASP A 157 -2.34 -10.97 -14.33
CA ASP A 157 -3.02 -10.12 -13.34
C ASP A 157 -2.96 -10.63 -11.89
N VAL A 158 -2.07 -11.58 -11.58
CA VAL A 158 -1.75 -12.02 -10.23
C VAL A 158 -0.29 -11.71 -9.92
N TYR A 159 -0.10 -11.01 -8.79
CA TYR A 159 1.20 -10.53 -8.35
C TYR A 159 1.44 -10.96 -6.91
N GLN A 160 2.69 -11.23 -6.55
CA GLN A 160 3.07 -11.38 -5.16
C GLN A 160 3.47 -10.01 -4.58
N LEU A 161 3.05 -9.73 -3.34
CA LEU A 161 3.31 -8.48 -2.64
C LEU A 161 4.63 -8.55 -1.86
N TYR A 162 5.44 -7.51 -1.99
CA TYR A 162 6.75 -7.38 -1.37
C TYR A 162 6.89 -6.04 -0.65
N TRP A 163 7.83 -6.00 0.29
CA TRP A 163 8.30 -4.80 0.97
C TRP A 163 9.76 -4.54 0.60
N ASP A 164 10.06 -3.33 0.13
CA ASP A 164 11.37 -2.95 -0.40
C ASP A 164 12.08 -1.97 0.53
N THR A 165 13.21 -2.40 1.06
CA THR A 165 14.17 -1.53 1.77
C THR A 165 15.56 -1.59 1.11
N SER A 166 15.60 -2.04 -0.15
CA SER A 166 16.83 -2.25 -0.88
C SER A 166 17.56 -0.94 -1.20
N ASN A 167 16.82 0.16 -1.39
CA ASN A 167 17.31 1.41 -2.00
C ASN A 167 17.95 1.20 -3.39
N LEU A 168 17.79 0.03 -4.00
CA LEU A 168 18.49 -0.39 -5.22
C LEU A 168 17.57 -0.58 -6.43
N TYR A 169 16.26 -0.39 -6.28
CA TYR A 169 15.24 -0.58 -7.33
C TYR A 169 15.52 -1.82 -8.21
N PRO A 170 15.55 -3.03 -7.61
CA PRO A 170 15.85 -4.22 -8.37
C PRO A 170 14.84 -4.38 -9.53
N PRO A 171 15.30 -4.82 -10.72
CA PRO A 171 14.41 -5.03 -11.86
C PRO A 171 13.39 -6.14 -11.56
N GLY A 172 12.26 -6.09 -12.25
CA GLY A 172 11.19 -7.09 -12.12
C GLY A 172 10.17 -6.80 -11.03
N PHE A 173 10.19 -5.60 -10.44
CA PHE A 173 9.17 -5.13 -9.50
C PHE A 173 8.42 -3.92 -10.02
N LEU A 174 7.10 -3.94 -9.86
CA LEU A 174 6.21 -2.81 -10.09
C LEU A 174 6.02 -2.02 -8.79
N THR A 175 5.72 -0.73 -8.91
CA THR A 175 5.50 0.17 -7.77
C THR A 175 4.02 0.50 -7.63
N PRO A 176 3.25 -0.27 -6.85
CA PRO A 176 1.85 0.02 -6.61
C PRO A 176 1.70 1.23 -5.67
N THR A 177 0.50 1.81 -5.67
CA THR A 177 0.00 2.55 -4.51
C THR A 177 -0.96 1.66 -3.73
N VAL A 178 -0.65 1.36 -2.47
CA VAL A 178 -1.47 0.48 -1.62
C VAL A 178 -2.42 1.30 -0.76
N ARG A 179 -3.73 1.00 -0.82
CA ARG A 179 -4.78 1.78 -0.15
C ARG A 179 -5.86 0.91 0.48
N SER A 180 -6.53 1.40 1.51
CA SER A 180 -7.81 0.84 1.98
C SER A 180 -8.93 1.10 0.96
N SER A 181 -9.94 0.22 0.93
CA SER A 181 -11.17 0.42 0.14
C SER A 181 -12.06 1.55 0.69
N VAL A 182 -11.93 1.85 1.98
CA VAL A 182 -12.68 2.89 2.72
C VAL A 182 -11.80 4.03 3.19
#